data_AF-A0A2A5CP99-F1
#
_entry.id   AF-A0A2A5CP99-F1
#
_cell.length_a   1.000
_cell.length_b   1.000
_cell.length_c   1.000
_cell.angle_alpha   90.00
_cell.angle_beta   90.00
_cell.angle_gamma   90.00
#
_symmetry.space_group_name_H-M   'P 1'
#
loop_
_entity.id
_entity.type
_entity.pdbx_description
1 polymer ?
#
loop_
_entity_poly.entity_id
_entity_poly.type
_entity_poly.pdbx_seq_one_letter_code
_entity_poly.pdbx_strand_id
1 'polypeptide(L)'
;MLPYRDWNYPFEGMLYGSIMGFAYVLAELPNSLIKRRLDIQPGTNSSGLKGAIFLLVDQADSVFGCVLFMPIFFTPSLIDSVGIVVLATCLHLVVNFLLYFVGLKNQPA
;
A
#
# COMPACT_ATOMS: atom_id res chain seq x y z
N MET A 1 -6.22 6.91 22.44
CA MET A 1 -6.52 7.28 21.03
C MET A 1 -6.88 8.75 21.03
N LEU A 2 -6.16 9.57 20.27
CA LEU A 2 -6.48 11.00 20.11
C LEU A 2 -7.56 11.11 19.02
N PRO A 3 -8.81 11.45 19.37
CA PRO A 3 -9.87 11.59 18.37
C PRO A 3 -9.47 12.66 17.35
N TYR A 4 -9.75 12.43 16.07
CA TYR A 4 -9.45 13.38 14.99
C TYR A 4 -9.93 14.81 15.30
N ARG A 5 -11.07 14.94 15.99
CA ARG A 5 -11.67 16.23 16.38
C ARG A 5 -10.79 17.04 17.34
N ASP A 6 -9.93 16.37 18.10
CA ASP A 6 -9.09 16.99 19.13
C ASP A 6 -7.65 17.20 18.62
N TRP A 7 -7.40 17.00 17.32
CA TRP A 7 -6.10 17.21 16.72
C TRP A 7 -5.74 18.69 16.66
N ASN A 8 -4.55 19.02 17.16
CA ASN A 8 -3.97 20.35 17.02
C ASN A 8 -3.23 20.44 15.68
N TYR A 9 -3.90 21.05 14.70
CA TYR A 9 -3.29 21.31 13.40
C TYR A 9 -2.27 22.46 13.47
N PRO A 10 -1.14 22.35 12.77
CA PRO A 10 -0.81 21.31 11.78
C PRO A 10 -0.04 20.11 12.33
N PHE A 11 0.46 20.19 13.58
CA PHE A 11 1.48 19.25 14.09
C PHE A 11 1.01 17.79 14.12
N GLU A 12 -0.18 17.51 14.65
CA GLU A 12 -0.69 16.13 14.72
C GLU A 12 -0.97 15.55 13.33
N GLY A 13 -1.44 16.38 12.40
CA GLY A 13 -1.63 15.99 11.01
C GLY A 13 -0.30 15.65 10.32
N MET A 14 0.75 16.43 10.57
CA MET A 14 2.09 16.15 10.07
C MET A 14 2.66 14.86 10.67
N LEU A 15 2.48 14.63 11.97
CA LEU A 15 2.90 13.41 12.63
C LEU A 15 2.18 12.18 12.06
N TYR A 16 0.85 12.25 11.92
CA TYR A 16 0.06 11.18 11.31
C TYR A 16 0.53 10.87 9.88
N GLY A 17 0.66 11.88 9.03
CA GLY A 17 1.14 11.73 7.67
C GLY A 17 2.55 11.13 7.61
N SER A 18 3.44 11.56 8.51
CA SER A 18 4.82 11.06 8.59
C SER A 18 4.86 9.59 8.98
N ILE A 19 4.09 9.18 9.99
CA ILE A 19 4.02 7.78 10.42
C ILE A 19 3.38 6.91 9.34
N MET A 20 2.31 7.35 8.68
CA MET A 20 1.69 6.60 7.58
C MET A 20 2.62 6.48 6.37
N GLY A 21 3.32 7.56 5.98
CA GLY A 21 4.31 7.52 4.90
C GLY A 21 5.50 6.61 5.24
N PHE A 22 5.96 6.62 6.48
CA PHE A 22 6.99 5.69 6.94
C PHE A 22 6.50 4.24 6.91
N ALA A 23 5.29 3.96 7.40
CA ALA A 23 4.69 2.63 7.38
C ALA A 23 4.52 2.09 5.95
N TYR A 24 4.10 2.96 5.03
CA TYR A 24 3.98 2.67 3.60
C TYR A 24 5.32 2.17 3.04
N VAL A 25 6.39 2.97 3.18
CA VAL A 25 7.72 2.62 2.64
C VAL A 25 8.29 1.38 3.34
N LEU A 26 8.12 1.28 4.67
CA LEU A 26 8.61 0.15 5.44
C LEU A 26 7.98 -1.17 4.98
N ALA A 27 6.71 -1.16 4.57
CA ALA A 27 6.00 -2.35 4.11
C ALA A 27 6.34 -2.76 2.67
N GLU A 28 6.76 -1.84 1.80
CA GLU A 28 7.24 -2.17 0.44
C GLU A 28 8.62 -2.87 0.46
N LEU A 29 9.44 -2.61 1.48
CA LEU A 29 10.80 -3.15 1.60
C LEU A 29 10.84 -4.70 1.66
N PRO A 30 10.08 -5.37 2.55
CA PRO A 30 10.00 -6.83 2.59
C PRO A 30 9.64 -7.46 1.24
N ASN A 31 8.66 -6.87 0.54
CA ASN A 31 8.20 -7.39 -0.74
C ASN A 31 9.29 -7.31 -1.80
N SER A 32 9.97 -6.15 -1.88
CA SER A 32 11.12 -5.97 -2.77
C SER A 32 12.24 -6.97 -2.48
N LEU A 33 12.55 -7.21 -1.19
CA LEU A 33 13.56 -8.19 -0.77
C LEU A 33 13.19 -9.62 -1.17
N ILE A 34 11.92 -10.03 -0.99
CA ILE A 34 11.43 -11.36 -1.37
C ILE A 34 11.54 -11.55 -2.89
N LYS A 35 11.13 -10.55 -3.69
CA LYS A 35 11.27 -10.59 -5.15
C LYS A 35 12.72 -10.78 -5.59
N ARG A 36 13.69 -10.08 -4.95
CA ARG A 36 15.12 -10.24 -5.25
C ARG A 36 15.61 -11.66 -4.97
N ARG A 37 15.14 -12.29 -3.89
CA ARG A 37 15.50 -13.68 -3.54
C ARG A 37 14.89 -14.73 -4.47
N LEU A 38 13.82 -14.36 -5.18
CA LEU A 38 13.15 -15.20 -6.18
C LEU A 38 13.62 -14.91 -7.61
N ASP A 39 14.71 -14.14 -7.77
CA ASP A 39 15.31 -13.78 -9.06
C ASP A 39 14.37 -13.04 -10.02
N ILE A 40 13.37 -12.34 -9.47
CA ILE A 40 12.47 -11.48 -10.24
C ILE A 40 13.17 -10.13 -10.43
N GLN A 41 13.43 -9.70 -11.66
CA GLN A 41 14.11 -8.43 -11.95
C GLN A 41 13.23 -7.20 -11.59
N PRO A 42 13.82 -6.00 -11.38
CA PRO A 42 13.02 -4.81 -11.10
C PRO A 42 12.23 -4.44 -12.35
N GLY A 43 10.93 -4.18 -12.22
CA GLY A 43 10.08 -3.80 -13.36
C GLY A 43 9.69 -4.95 -14.29
N THR A 44 9.99 -6.20 -13.93
CA THR A 44 9.48 -7.38 -14.63
C THR A 44 8.43 -8.09 -13.79
N ASN A 45 7.23 -8.24 -14.33
CA ASN A 45 6.26 -9.17 -13.77
C ASN A 45 6.61 -10.61 -14.19
N SER A 46 6.63 -11.53 -13.23
CA SER A 46 6.70 -12.95 -13.58
C SER A 46 5.43 -13.35 -14.35
N SER A 47 5.52 -14.32 -15.26
CA SER A 47 4.37 -14.76 -16.05
C SER A 47 3.54 -15.82 -15.31
N GLY A 48 2.25 -15.92 -15.64
CA GLY A 48 1.34 -16.93 -15.08
C GLY A 48 0.88 -16.63 -13.65
N LEU A 49 0.50 -17.69 -12.92
CA LEU A 49 -0.14 -17.58 -11.60
C LEU A 49 0.77 -16.90 -10.56
N LYS A 50 2.07 -17.14 -10.60
CA LYS A 50 3.05 -16.49 -9.71
C LYS A 50 3.07 -14.98 -9.94
N GLY A 51 3.01 -14.55 -11.20
CA GLY A 51 2.89 -13.16 -11.59
C GLY A 51 1.70 -12.46 -10.99
N ALA A 52 0.53 -13.07 -11.15
CA ALA A 52 -0.72 -12.52 -10.62
C ALA A 52 -0.69 -12.39 -9.09
N ILE A 53 -0.09 -13.36 -8.38
CA ILE A 53 0.04 -13.30 -6.92
C ILE A 53 0.98 -12.15 -6.52
N PHE A 54 2.17 -12.06 -7.12
CA PHE A 54 3.09 -10.95 -6.81
C PHE A 54 2.48 -9.60 -7.17
N LEU A 55 1.77 -9.50 -8.28
CA LEU A 55 1.05 -8.29 -8.64
C LEU A 55 0.07 -7.88 -7.54
N LEU A 56 -0.76 -8.79 -7.03
CA LEU A 56 -1.70 -8.45 -5.96
C LEU A 56 -0.99 -8.07 -4.66
N VAL A 57 0.09 -8.79 -4.30
CA VAL A 57 0.89 -8.48 -3.11
C VAL A 57 1.53 -7.10 -3.23
N ASP A 58 2.05 -6.74 -4.41
CA ASP A 58 2.66 -5.43 -4.70
C ASP A 58 1.69 -4.26 -4.55
N GLN A 59 0.41 -4.49 -4.75
CA GLN A 59 -0.60 -3.43 -4.66
C GLN A 59 -1.12 -3.28 -3.23
N ALA A 60 -1.02 -4.36 -2.43
CA ALA A 60 -1.57 -4.44 -1.09
C ALA A 60 -0.53 -4.26 0.03
N ASP A 61 0.77 -4.45 -0.24
CA ASP A 61 1.84 -4.45 0.77
C ASP A 61 1.87 -3.17 1.61
N SER A 62 1.94 -2.03 0.93
CA SER A 62 2.03 -0.70 1.52
C SER A 62 0.76 -0.32 2.28
N VAL A 63 -0.41 -0.67 1.74
CA VAL A 63 -1.72 -0.48 2.38
C VAL A 63 -1.81 -1.30 3.68
N PHE A 64 -1.36 -2.56 3.63
CA PHE A 64 -1.33 -3.43 4.81
C PHE A 64 -0.40 -2.85 5.88
N GLY A 65 0.75 -2.31 5.49
CA GLY A 65 1.64 -1.55 6.36
C GLY A 65 0.95 -0.38 7.06
N CYS A 66 0.23 0.46 6.31
CA CYS A 66 -0.53 1.58 6.87
C CYS A 66 -1.58 1.12 7.89
N VAL A 67 -2.38 0.09 7.55
CA VAL A 67 -3.42 -0.45 8.46
C VAL A 67 -2.79 -1.01 9.74
N LEU A 68 -1.62 -1.64 9.66
CA LEU A 68 -0.90 -2.14 10.84
C LEU A 68 -0.44 -1.02 11.79
N PHE A 69 -0.12 0.17 11.25
CA PHE A 69 0.34 1.33 12.02
C PHE A 69 -0.81 2.25 12.48
N MET A 70 -2.01 2.14 11.90
CA MET A 70 -3.19 2.93 12.31
C MET A 70 -3.49 2.88 13.82
N PRO A 71 -3.39 1.72 14.52
CA PRO A 71 -3.64 1.60 15.97
C PRO A 71 -2.81 2.53 16.86
N ILE A 72 -1.72 3.10 16.37
CA ILE A 72 -0.96 4.16 17.07
C ILE A 72 -1.87 5.36 17.38
N PHE A 73 -2.79 5.68 16.47
CA PHE A 73 -3.70 6.82 16.59
C PHE A 73 -5.12 6.40 16.95
N PHE A 74 -5.66 5.42 16.21
CA PHE A 74 -6.99 4.86 16.39
C PHE A 74 -7.02 3.40 15.94
N THR A 75 -7.80 2.56 16.61
CA THR A 75 -7.94 1.16 16.21
C THR A 75 -9.16 0.99 15.31
N PRO A 76 -8.99 0.82 13.98
CA PRO A 76 -10.11 0.46 13.12
C PRO A 76 -10.69 -0.90 13.54
N SER A 77 -11.99 -1.11 13.30
CA SER A 77 -12.56 -2.44 13.46
C SER A 77 -11.92 -3.40 12.45
N LEU A 78 -12.07 -4.72 12.66
CA LEU A 78 -11.58 -5.71 11.70
C LEU A 78 -12.23 -5.51 10.32
N ILE A 79 -13.53 -5.18 10.30
CA ILE A 79 -14.27 -4.94 9.06
C ILE A 79 -13.73 -3.70 8.34
N ASP A 80 -13.47 -2.61 9.08
CA ASP A 80 -12.90 -1.39 8.49
C ASP A 80 -11.49 -1.64 7.97
N SER A 81 -10.67 -2.37 8.72
CA SER A 81 -9.30 -2.75 8.32
C SER A 81 -9.31 -3.53 7.01
N VAL A 82 -10.16 -4.55 6.90
CA VAL A 82 -10.31 -5.33 5.67
C VAL A 82 -10.85 -4.47 4.53
N GLY A 83 -11.87 -3.64 4.81
CA GLY A 83 -12.45 -2.72 3.85
C GLY A 83 -11.41 -1.75 3.28
N ILE A 84 -10.57 -1.17 4.13
CA ILE A 84 -9.47 -0.28 3.72
C ILE A 84 -8.49 -1.02 2.82
N VAL A 85 -8.04 -2.21 3.21
CA VAL A 85 -7.09 -3.01 2.41
C VAL A 85 -7.66 -3.29 1.02
N VAL A 86 -8.89 -3.78 0.95
CA VAL A 86 -9.55 -4.12 -0.32
C VAL A 86 -9.73 -2.88 -1.19
N LEU A 87 -10.32 -1.81 -0.64
CA LEU A 87 -10.63 -0.60 -1.41
C LEU A 87 -9.37 0.10 -1.90
N ALA A 88 -8.34 0.25 -1.06
CA ALA A 88 -7.10 0.92 -1.47
C ALA A 88 -6.29 0.07 -2.46
N THR A 89 -6.26 -1.27 -2.30
CA THR A 89 -5.63 -2.16 -3.29
C THR A 89 -6.35 -2.09 -4.64
N CYS A 90 -7.69 -2.11 -4.63
CA CYS A 90 -8.47 -1.92 -5.85
C CYS A 90 -8.21 -0.55 -6.50
N LEU A 91 -8.12 0.51 -5.69
CA LEU A 91 -7.81 1.84 -6.17
C LEU A 91 -6.41 1.89 -6.82
N HIS A 92 -5.40 1.29 -6.20
CA HIS A 92 -4.06 1.20 -6.78
C HIS A 92 -4.05 0.48 -8.12
N LEU A 93 -4.77 -0.64 -8.24
CA LEU A 93 -4.93 -1.34 -9.52
C LEU A 93 -5.60 -0.44 -10.57
N VAL A 94 -6.74 0.17 -10.24
CA VAL A 94 -7.47 1.06 -11.15
C VAL A 94 -6.57 2.21 -11.62
N VAL A 95 -5.84 2.86 -10.72
CA VAL A 95 -4.91 3.94 -11.07
C VAL A 95 -3.80 3.43 -12.00
N ASN A 96 -3.21 2.26 -11.71
CA ASN A 96 -2.20 1.65 -12.58
C ASN A 96 -2.72 1.36 -13.99
N PHE A 97 -3.95 0.84 -14.11
CA PHE A 97 -4.59 0.62 -15.41
C PHE A 97 -4.86 1.94 -16.13
N LEU A 98 -5.35 2.96 -15.44
CA LEU A 98 -5.58 4.29 -16.02
C LEU A 98 -4.26 4.87 -16.56
N LEU A 99 -3.19 4.82 -15.77
CA LEU A 99 -1.85 5.27 -16.17
C LEU A 99 -1.33 4.53 -17.40
N TYR A 100 -1.62 3.24 -17.52
CA TYR A 100 -1.31 2.46 -18.71
C TYR A 100 -2.13 2.90 -19.93
N PHE A 101 -3.45 3.09 -19.78
CA PHE A 101 -4.31 3.53 -20.88
C PHE A 101 -3.96 4.92 -21.43
N VAL A 102 -3.48 5.83 -20.57
CA VAL A 102 -2.99 7.14 -21.02
C VAL A 102 -1.54 7.12 -21.51
N GLY A 103 -0.90 5.94 -21.55
CA GLY A 103 0.47 5.76 -22.06
C GLY A 103 1.58 6.27 -21.13
N LEU A 104 1.27 6.55 -19.86
CA LEU A 104 2.26 6.98 -18.85
C LEU A 104 3.00 5.79 -18.23
N LYS A 105 2.42 4.59 -18.29
CA LYS A 105 3.04 3.34 -17.85
C LYS A 105 3.08 2.35 -19.01
N ASN A 106 4.16 1.59 -19.12
CA ASN A 106 4.34 0.59 -20.18
C ASN A 106 3.63 -0.74 -19.88
N GLN A 107 3.11 -0.92 -18.68
CA GLN A 107 2.45 -2.15 -18.23
C GLN A 107 1.23 -1.81 -17.34
N PRO A 108 0.12 -2.54 -17.44
CA PRO A 108 -1.14 -2.21 -16.77
C PRO A 108 -1.12 -2.33 -15.24
N ALA A 109 -0.22 -3.14 -14.70
CA ALA A 109 0.00 -3.31 -13.27
C ALA A 109 1.44 -3.80 -13.10
#